data_AF-A0A8S3HXR4-F1
#
_entry.id   AF-A0A8S3HXR4-F1
#
_cell.length_a   1.000
_cell.length_b   1.000
_cell.length_c   1.000
_cell.angle_alpha   90.00
_cell.angle_beta   90.00
_cell.angle_gamma   90.00
#
_symmetry.space_group_name_H-M   'P 1'
#
loop_
_entity.id
_entity.type
_entity.pdbx_description
1 polymer ?
#
loop_
_entity_poly.entity_id
_entity_poly.type
_entity_poly.pdbx_seq_one_letter_code
_entity_poly.pdbx_strand_id
1 'polypeptide(L)'
;YTTTPPPHFKLQDDGSIQAINALRTVHGTQYQHGSIAQIIYVASGSSIDWTYGALNITFSYGVELRDTGTFGFLLPADQIIPTGEETLAALSALLRYIENHVYASGGARTVAPCLHRVGLFIFSLILVIVR
;
A
#
# COMPACT_ATOMS: atom_id res chain seq x y z
N TYR A 1 -3.91 8.36 -17.63
CA TYR A 1 -4.76 8.38 -16.43
C TYR A 1 -6.11 7.79 -16.81
N THR A 2 -6.69 6.92 -15.97
CA THR A 2 -7.92 6.21 -16.30
C THR A 2 -8.72 5.87 -15.04
N THR A 3 -10.04 5.73 -15.18
CA THR A 3 -10.94 5.15 -14.16
C THR A 3 -11.17 3.66 -14.38
N THR A 4 -10.63 3.10 -15.48
CA THR A 4 -10.68 1.66 -15.75
C THR A 4 -9.81 0.92 -14.73
N PRO A 5 -10.38 -0.01 -13.95
CA PRO A 5 -9.60 -0.79 -13.00
C PRO A 5 -8.56 -1.67 -13.69
N PRO A 6 -7.38 -1.88 -13.08
CA PRO A 6 -6.38 -2.80 -13.61
C PRO A 6 -6.86 -4.27 -13.57
N PRO A 7 -6.29 -5.18 -14.37
CA PRO A 7 -6.65 -6.61 -14.34
C PRO A 7 -6.56 -7.25 -12.95
N HIS A 8 -5.61 -6.78 -12.14
CA HIS A 8 -5.35 -7.27 -10.79
C HIS A 8 -6.09 -6.48 -9.70
N PHE A 9 -7.04 -5.61 -10.05
CA PHE A 9 -7.72 -4.72 -9.10
C PHE A 9 -8.30 -5.46 -7.89
N LYS A 10 -9.05 -6.54 -8.12
CA LYS A 10 -9.67 -7.31 -7.03
C LYS A 10 -8.62 -7.86 -6.05
N LEU A 11 -7.51 -8.40 -6.57
CA LEU A 11 -6.41 -8.92 -5.76
C LEU A 11 -5.75 -7.81 -4.94
N GLN A 12 -5.58 -6.62 -5.53
CA GLN A 12 -5.03 -5.47 -4.82
C GLN A 12 -5.99 -4.96 -3.73
N ASP A 13 -7.28 -4.89 -4.05
CA ASP A 13 -8.34 -4.41 -3.15
C ASP A 13 -8.52 -5.33 -1.94
N ASP A 14 -8.53 -6.66 -2.16
CA ASP A 14 -8.58 -7.65 -1.08
C ASP A 14 -7.39 -7.49 -0.11
N GLY A 15 -6.18 -7.23 -0.63
CA GLY A 15 -5.01 -6.91 0.18
C GLY A 15 -5.15 -5.61 0.98
N SER A 16 -5.77 -4.58 0.38
CA SER A 16 -6.07 -3.31 1.05
C SER A 16 -7.06 -3.52 2.20
N ILE A 17 -8.09 -4.34 1.99
CA ILE A 17 -9.08 -4.71 3.03
C ILE A 17 -8.39 -5.38 4.22
N GLN A 18 -7.43 -6.29 3.99
CA GLN A 18 -6.67 -6.90 5.09
C GLN A 18 -5.85 -5.86 5.86
N ALA A 19 -5.18 -4.95 5.15
CA ALA A 19 -4.35 -3.91 5.74
C ALA A 19 -5.16 -2.95 6.61
N ILE A 20 -6.26 -2.39 6.10
CA ILE A 20 -7.09 -1.43 6.84
C ILE A 20 -7.80 -2.08 8.04
N ASN A 21 -8.15 -3.36 7.96
CA ASN A 21 -8.74 -4.07 9.08
C ASN A 21 -7.72 -4.21 10.22
N ALA A 22 -6.49 -4.60 9.91
CA ALA A 22 -5.41 -4.67 10.89
C ALA A 22 -5.09 -3.29 11.49
N LEU A 23 -4.97 -2.26 10.65
CA LEU A 23 -4.78 -0.86 11.08
C LEU A 23 -5.83 -0.45 12.11
N ARG A 24 -7.11 -0.66 11.78
CA ARG A 24 -8.25 -0.27 12.62
C ARG A 24 -8.23 -0.94 13.99
N THR A 25 -7.66 -2.14 14.13
CA THR A 25 -7.60 -2.82 15.44
C THR A 25 -6.67 -2.15 16.45
N VAL A 26 -5.72 -1.33 16.00
CA VAL A 26 -4.72 -0.71 16.87
C VAL A 26 -5.32 0.49 17.61
N HIS A 27 -5.84 1.48 16.87
CA HIS A 27 -6.34 2.75 17.42
C HIS A 27 -7.77 3.10 17.00
N GLY A 28 -8.45 2.23 16.24
CA GLY A 28 -9.82 2.48 15.75
C GLY A 28 -9.91 3.39 14.53
N THR A 29 -8.79 3.85 13.98
CA THR A 29 -8.74 4.77 12.82
C THR A 29 -9.36 4.12 11.59
N GLN A 30 -10.14 4.90 10.85
CA GLN A 30 -10.83 4.43 9.66
C GLN A 30 -10.14 4.98 8.41
N TYR A 31 -9.72 4.06 7.53
CA TYR A 31 -9.12 4.38 6.24
C TYR A 31 -10.08 3.95 5.13
N GLN A 32 -10.10 4.71 4.04
CA GLN A 32 -10.76 4.32 2.80
C GLN A 32 -9.79 3.51 1.93
N HIS A 33 -10.32 2.68 1.04
CA HIS A 33 -9.53 1.91 0.08
C HIS A 33 -10.22 1.92 -1.30
N GLY A 34 -9.43 1.69 -2.35
CA GLY A 34 -9.89 1.72 -3.74
C GLY A 34 -8.80 2.23 -4.67
N SER A 35 -9.14 2.40 -5.95
CA SER A 35 -8.21 3.02 -6.90
C SER A 35 -8.06 4.52 -6.61
N ILE A 36 -6.87 5.08 -6.84
CA ILE A 36 -6.60 6.52 -6.65
C ILE A 36 -7.66 7.37 -7.37
N ALA A 37 -7.99 7.02 -8.61
CA ALA A 37 -8.96 7.73 -9.43
C ALA A 37 -10.38 7.79 -8.82
N GLN A 38 -10.73 6.82 -7.97
CA GLN A 38 -12.05 6.74 -7.32
C GLN A 38 -12.08 7.44 -5.96
N ILE A 39 -11.03 7.33 -5.17
CA ILE A 39 -11.04 7.76 -3.76
C ILE A 39 -10.33 9.09 -3.51
N ILE A 40 -9.47 9.55 -4.43
CA ILE A 40 -8.75 10.83 -4.31
C ILE A 40 -9.15 11.75 -5.47
N TYR A 41 -8.57 11.52 -6.66
CA TYR A 41 -8.90 12.16 -7.93
C TYR A 41 -8.14 11.49 -9.08
N VAL A 42 -8.53 11.80 -10.31
CA VAL A 42 -7.85 11.30 -11.50
C VAL A 42 -6.49 11.99 -11.66
N ALA A 43 -5.41 11.22 -11.57
CA ALA A 43 -4.04 11.71 -11.71
C ALA A 43 -3.26 10.91 -12.78
N SER A 44 -2.21 11.52 -13.34
CA SER A 44 -1.28 10.88 -14.27
C SER A 44 0.16 10.96 -13.76
N GLY A 45 0.96 9.92 -14.03
CA GLY A 45 2.37 9.92 -13.63
C GLY A 45 2.58 9.62 -12.15
N SER A 46 1.61 8.97 -11.51
CA SER A 46 1.80 8.46 -10.14
C SER A 46 2.88 7.38 -10.14
N SER A 47 3.64 7.30 -9.04
CA SER A 47 4.62 6.24 -8.85
C SER A 47 3.98 4.86 -8.92
N ILE A 48 2.77 4.70 -8.37
CA ILE A 48 2.06 3.42 -8.33
C ILE A 48 1.62 2.94 -9.72
N ASP A 49 1.22 3.85 -10.61
CA ASP A 49 0.86 3.51 -11.99
C ASP A 49 2.11 3.09 -12.76
N TRP A 50 3.24 3.74 -12.50
CA TRP A 50 4.51 3.42 -13.14
C TRP A 50 5.06 2.07 -12.65
N THR A 51 5.05 1.79 -11.35
CA THR A 51 5.50 0.48 -10.81
C THR A 51 4.60 -0.65 -11.31
N TYR A 52 3.28 -0.42 -11.39
CA TYR A 52 2.35 -1.41 -11.91
C TYR A 52 2.54 -1.64 -13.42
N GLY A 53 2.53 -0.58 -14.22
CA GLY A 53 2.48 -0.67 -15.68
C GLY A 53 3.85 -0.87 -16.35
N ALA A 54 4.91 -0.25 -15.84
CA ALA A 54 6.24 -0.32 -16.46
C ALA A 54 7.12 -1.42 -15.86
N LEU A 55 7.01 -1.67 -14.56
CA LEU A 55 7.82 -2.67 -13.85
C LEU A 55 7.10 -4.00 -13.62
N ASN A 56 5.83 -4.13 -14.01
CA ASN A 56 5.00 -5.32 -13.79
C ASN A 56 4.94 -5.74 -12.30
N ILE A 57 4.96 -4.78 -11.38
CA ILE A 57 4.81 -5.04 -9.94
C ILE A 57 3.32 -5.08 -9.61
N THR A 58 2.76 -6.29 -9.53
CA THR A 58 1.32 -6.51 -9.27
C THR A 58 0.85 -5.84 -7.97
N PHE A 59 1.62 -5.92 -6.91
CA PHE A 59 1.30 -5.34 -5.60
C PHE A 59 1.88 -3.93 -5.47
N SER A 60 1.24 -2.96 -6.13
CA SER A 60 1.61 -1.54 -6.07
C SER A 60 0.55 -0.76 -5.30
N TYR A 61 0.94 -0.09 -4.21
CA TYR A 61 0.04 0.60 -3.28
C TYR A 61 0.53 2.01 -2.98
N GLY A 62 -0.43 2.94 -2.85
CA GLY A 62 -0.21 4.27 -2.27
C GLY A 62 -0.92 4.33 -0.93
N VAL A 63 -0.33 5.03 0.04
CA VAL A 63 -0.91 5.21 1.38
C VAL A 63 -0.86 6.69 1.74
N GLU A 64 -2.03 7.26 2.00
CA GLU A 64 -2.19 8.60 2.58
C GLU A 64 -2.50 8.42 4.08
N LEU A 65 -1.65 8.97 4.95
CA LEU A 65 -1.73 8.78 6.40
C LEU A 65 -2.71 9.75 7.06
N ARG A 66 -2.71 9.79 8.40
CA ARG A 66 -3.48 10.78 9.18
C ARG A 66 -3.12 12.23 8.79
N ASP A 67 -4.03 13.18 8.89
CA ASP A 67 -5.45 13.06 9.23
C ASP A 67 -6.36 13.34 8.03
N THR A 68 -7.67 13.53 8.27
CA THR A 68 -8.65 13.84 7.22
C THR A 68 -8.79 15.35 6.97
N GLY A 69 -7.77 16.16 7.29
CA GLY A 69 -7.71 17.58 6.98
C GLY A 69 -7.90 18.55 8.16
N THR A 70 -7.93 18.08 9.41
CA THR A 70 -7.96 19.01 10.57
C THR A 70 -6.60 19.68 10.76
N PHE A 71 -5.53 18.90 10.68
CA PHE A 71 -4.15 19.36 10.71
C PHE A 71 -3.46 19.19 9.35
N GLY A 72 -3.88 18.22 8.54
CA GLY A 72 -3.27 17.89 7.26
C GLY A 72 -1.77 17.65 7.42
N PHE A 73 -0.96 18.38 6.66
CA PHE A 73 0.50 18.26 6.70
C PHE A 73 1.15 18.72 8.02
N LEU A 74 0.41 19.44 8.88
CA LEU A 74 0.89 19.93 10.17
C LEU A 74 0.37 19.07 11.33
N LEU A 75 0.31 17.75 11.11
CA LEU A 75 -0.12 16.79 12.12
C LEU A 75 0.74 16.92 13.39
N PRO A 76 0.13 17.05 14.59
CA PRO A 76 0.86 17.18 15.84
C PRO A 76 1.86 16.04 16.10
N ALA A 77 2.98 16.36 16.75
CA ALA A 77 4.06 15.39 16.97
C ALA A 77 3.66 14.20 17.86
N ASP A 78 2.66 14.37 18.72
CA ASP A 78 2.10 13.30 19.54
C ASP A 78 1.30 12.26 18.72
N GLN A 79 0.95 12.57 17.47
CA GLN A 79 0.31 11.63 16.54
C GLN A 79 1.31 10.77 15.76
N ILE A 80 2.62 11.04 15.83
CA ILE A 80 3.65 10.30 15.08
C ILE A 80 3.64 8.82 15.49
N ILE A 81 3.72 8.54 16.79
CA ILE A 81 3.78 7.16 17.30
C ILE A 81 2.46 6.41 17.02
N PRO A 82 1.27 6.96 17.34
CA PRO A 82 0.01 6.30 17.00
C PRO A 82 -0.14 5.99 15.51
N THR A 83 0.27 6.91 14.63
CA THR A 83 0.25 6.70 13.18
C THR A 83 1.22 5.59 12.76
N GLY A 84 2.42 5.56 13.34
CA GLY A 84 3.41 4.52 13.07
C GLY A 84 2.95 3.12 13.48
N GLU A 85 2.34 2.98 14.67
CA GLU A 85 1.86 1.69 15.18
C GLU A 85 0.75 1.09 14.31
N GLU A 86 -0.25 1.89 13.96
CA GLU A 86 -1.36 1.41 13.12
C GLU A 86 -0.91 1.10 11.69
N THR A 87 -0.01 1.92 11.13
CA THR A 87 0.53 1.73 9.78
C THR A 87 1.40 0.47 9.73
N LEU A 88 2.18 0.20 10.78
CA LEU A 88 2.98 -1.02 10.87
C LEU A 88 2.11 -2.28 10.94
N ALA A 89 0.98 -2.23 11.65
CA ALA A 89 0.01 -3.33 11.66
C ALA A 89 -0.59 -3.56 10.26
N ALA A 90 -0.95 -2.48 9.56
CA ALA A 90 -1.44 -2.53 8.18
C ALA A 90 -0.43 -3.16 7.23
N LEU A 91 0.83 -2.69 7.28
CA LEU A 91 1.93 -3.19 6.46
C LEU A 91 2.20 -4.67 6.73
N SER A 92 2.20 -5.08 8.00
CA SER A 92 2.42 -6.48 8.39
C SER A 92 1.33 -7.40 7.83
N ALA A 93 0.07 -6.98 7.90
CA ALA A 93 -1.05 -7.74 7.35
C ALA A 93 -0.97 -7.83 5.81
N LEU A 94 -0.64 -6.72 5.15
CA LEU A 94 -0.47 -6.66 3.70
C LEU A 94 0.66 -7.58 3.23
N LEU A 95 1.81 -7.56 3.91
CA LEU A 95 2.95 -8.42 3.57
C LEU A 95 2.60 -9.90 3.69
N ARG A 96 1.88 -10.30 4.74
CA ARG A 96 1.38 -11.68 4.89
C ARG A 96 0.39 -12.05 3.79
N TYR A 97 -0.50 -11.13 3.41
CA TYR A 97 -1.42 -11.33 2.29
C TYR A 97 -0.65 -11.58 0.98
N ILE A 98 0.33 -10.73 0.67
CA ILE A 98 1.18 -10.86 -0.53
C ILE A 98 1.94 -12.18 -0.50
N GLU A 99 2.57 -12.50 0.63
CA GLU A 99 3.33 -13.73 0.84
C GLU A 99 2.50 -14.97 0.49
N ASN A 100 1.27 -15.05 1.02
CA ASN A 100 0.37 -16.16 0.75
C ASN A 100 0.01 -16.30 -0.73
N HIS A 101 -0.15 -15.21 -1.47
CA HIS A 101 -0.53 -15.24 -2.88
C HIS A 101 0.66 -15.50 -3.82
N VAL A 102 1.86 -15.07 -3.43
CA VAL A 102 3.10 -15.37 -4.14
C VAL A 102 3.48 -16.85 -3.98
N TYR A 103 3.34 -17.42 -2.78
CA TYR A 103 3.68 -18.82 -2.56
C TYR A 103 2.59 -19.81 -2.99
N ALA A 104 1.30 -19.47 -2.88
CA ALA A 104 0.20 -20.35 -3.32
C ALA A 104 0.13 -20.55 -4.84
N SER A 105 0.69 -19.63 -5.63
CA SER A 105 0.73 -19.72 -7.11
C SER A 105 1.84 -20.64 -7.63
N GLY A 106 2.51 -21.41 -6.77
CA GLY A 106 3.55 -22.36 -7.18
C GLY A 106 4.93 -21.73 -7.42
N GLY A 107 5.17 -20.55 -6.84
CA GLY A 107 6.44 -19.79 -6.88
C GLY A 107 7.65 -20.45 -6.21
N ALA A 108 7.72 -21.79 -6.17
CA ALA A 108 8.95 -22.54 -5.84
C ALA A 108 9.97 -22.57 -7.01
N ARG A 109 9.78 -21.74 -8.06
CA ARG A 109 10.71 -21.58 -9.19
C ARG A 109 11.00 -20.10 -9.48
N THR A 110 11.60 -19.41 -8.50
CA THR A 110 12.73 -18.47 -8.62
C THR A 110 12.86 -17.67 -7.32
N VAL A 111 13.15 -18.34 -6.21
CA VAL A 111 14.08 -17.77 -5.24
C VAL A 111 15.49 -17.99 -5.81
N ALA A 112 15.79 -17.32 -6.93
CA ALA A 112 17.18 -17.00 -7.24
C ALA A 112 17.70 -16.13 -6.10
N PRO A 113 18.98 -16.24 -5.69
CA PRO A 113 19.49 -15.64 -4.47
C PRO A 113 19.54 -14.11 -4.60
N CYS A 114 18.40 -13.43 -4.45
CA CYS A 114 18.29 -11.99 -4.27
C CYS A 114 18.31 -11.62 -2.78
N LEU A 115 19.07 -12.38 -1.97
CA LEU A 115 19.55 -11.93 -0.67
C LEU A 115 20.48 -10.70 -0.79
N HIS A 116 20.79 -10.25 -2.01
CA HIS A 116 21.46 -8.99 -2.32
C HIS A 116 20.51 -7.81 -2.68
N ARG A 117 19.19 -8.00 -2.64
CA ARG A 117 18.20 -6.95 -2.95
C ARG A 117 17.07 -6.82 -1.92
N VAL A 118 17.27 -7.33 -0.70
CA VAL A 118 16.42 -6.96 0.44
C VAL A 118 16.47 -5.44 0.70
N GLY A 119 17.54 -4.76 0.26
CA GLY A 119 17.66 -3.30 0.29
C GLY A 119 16.79 -2.52 -0.70
N LEU A 120 16.09 -3.17 -1.66
CA LEU A 120 15.22 -2.46 -2.62
C LEU A 120 13.71 -2.74 -2.45
N PHE A 121 13.32 -3.77 -1.70
CA PHE A 121 11.89 -3.99 -1.38
C PHE A 121 11.37 -2.97 -0.36
N ILE A 122 12.26 -2.29 0.37
CA ILE A 122 11.92 -1.15 1.23
C ILE A 122 11.74 0.14 0.41
N PHE A 123 12.22 0.20 -0.84
CA PHE A 123 12.16 1.42 -1.67
C PHE A 123 10.93 1.54 -2.57
N SER A 124 10.08 0.52 -2.65
CA SER A 124 8.77 0.63 -3.34
C SER A 124 7.59 0.85 -2.39
N LEU A 125 7.83 0.91 -1.08
CA LEU A 125 6.96 1.70 -0.20
C LEU A 125 7.33 3.17 -0.41
N ILE A 126 7.04 3.69 -1.61
CA ILE A 126 6.97 5.13 -1.79
C ILE A 126 5.76 5.53 -0.97
N LEU A 127 6.06 5.94 0.26
CA LEU A 127 5.22 6.83 1.05
C LEU A 127 4.98 8.04 0.14
N VAL A 128 3.92 7.97 -0.68
CA VAL A 128 3.41 9.16 -1.37
C VAL A 128 2.81 9.97 -0.23
N ILE A 129 3.64 10.82 0.38
CA ILE A 129 3.11 12.01 0.99
C ILE A 129 2.87 12.95 -0.17
N VAL A 130 1.63 13.41 -0.28
CA VAL A 130 1.20 14.73 -0.78
C VAL A 130 0.24 14.67 -1.99
N ARG A 131 -1.00 15.03 -1.61
CA ARG A 131 -2.11 15.70 -2.31
C ARG A 131 -3.16 14.84 -2.98
#